data_AF-A0A8S1D670-F1
#
_entry.id   AF-A0A8S1D670-F1
#
_cell.length_a   1.000
_cell.length_b   1.000
_cell.length_c   1.000
_cell.angle_alpha   90.00
_cell.angle_beta   90.00
_cell.angle_gamma   90.00
#
_symmetry.space_group_name_H-M   'P 1'
#
loop_
_entity.id
_entity.type
_entity.pdbx_description
1 polymer ?
#
loop_
_entity_poly.entity_id
_entity_poly.type
_entity_poly.pdbx_seq_one_letter_code
_entity_poly.pdbx_strand_id
1 'polypeptide(L)'
;MVGSEVYSSEVKKTEVLMENFRRAIGLRIKETKEVYEGEVIELTPVETEAPSAGYGKTISHVIIGLKTVKGSKQLKLDPSIYENLQKEKVEIGDVIYIEANSGSVKRQGRSDSYATEFDLEAEEYVPLPKGDVHKKREVVNDVSLHDLDTANSRPQGGQDILSLMGQLMKPKKLEITEKLRVEINTVVNKYIEQGTAELIPGVLFIDEVHMLDIECFTFLHRALESSIAPIVIFSTNRGRCIVRGTDDIYAPHGIPLDLLDRLLVIRTMPYSRAEMEQIIALRANTENLALDDEALKSLADIGFSATLRYALQLLTPAALISKVGGHSTISKDDVSEVNGLFLDAKSSGKILSKNAEKFMA
;
A
#
# COMPACT_ATOMS: atom_id res chain seq x y z
N MET A 1 -11.00 1.05 -4.33
CA MET A 1 -12.07 0.77 -3.36
C MET A 1 -13.30 0.27 -4.10
N VAL A 2 -14.18 -0.48 -3.45
CA VAL A 2 -15.49 -0.88 -3.99
C VAL A 2 -16.57 0.02 -3.39
N GLY A 3 -17.61 0.38 -4.15
CA GLY A 3 -18.68 1.27 -3.69
C GLY A 3 -19.37 0.79 -2.41
N SER A 4 -19.42 -0.51 -2.16
CA SER A 4 -19.95 -1.10 -0.93
C SER A 4 -19.07 -0.88 0.31
N GLU A 5 -17.75 -0.68 0.15
CA GLU A 5 -16.80 -0.47 1.26
C GLU A 5 -17.01 0.87 1.98
N VAL A 6 -17.78 1.77 1.37
CA VAL A 6 -18.14 3.07 1.93
C VAL A 6 -19.07 2.96 3.15
N TYR A 7 -19.84 1.87 3.23
CA TYR A 7 -20.76 1.64 4.34
C TYR A 7 -20.03 1.03 5.53
N SER A 8 -19.77 1.85 6.55
CA SER A 8 -19.12 1.46 7.80
C SER A 8 -20.02 1.72 9.00
N SER A 9 -19.90 0.89 10.04
CA SER A 9 -20.54 1.10 11.33
C SER A 9 -19.74 2.03 12.26
N GLU A 10 -18.45 2.23 11.97
CA GLU A 10 -17.53 3.01 12.82
C GLU A 10 -17.45 4.48 12.41
N VAL A 11 -17.54 4.77 11.12
CA VAL A 11 -17.31 6.10 10.54
C VAL A 11 -18.35 6.41 9.47
N LYS A 12 -18.66 7.69 9.27
CA LYS A 12 -19.56 8.12 8.19
C LYS A 12 -19.03 7.72 6.82
N LYS A 13 -19.95 7.42 5.90
CA LYS A 13 -19.65 7.15 4.48
C LYS A 13 -18.83 8.24 3.79
N THR A 14 -19.13 9.51 4.06
CA THR A 14 -18.38 10.65 3.50
C THR A 14 -16.95 10.69 4.01
N GLU A 15 -16.71 10.24 5.24
CA GLU A 15 -15.37 10.15 5.82
C GLU A 15 -14.55 9.03 5.15
N VAL A 16 -15.15 7.87 4.90
CA VAL A 16 -14.50 6.78 4.14
C VAL A 16 -14.11 7.25 2.74
N LEU A 17 -14.98 7.99 2.06
CA LEU A 17 -14.66 8.57 0.76
C LEU A 17 -13.51 9.57 0.88
N MET A 18 -13.55 10.48 1.85
CA MET A 18 -12.50 11.48 2.05
C MET A 18 -11.14 10.84 2.37
N GLU A 19 -11.13 9.78 3.17
CA GLU A 19 -9.94 8.97 3.49
C GLU A 19 -9.30 8.43 2.21
N ASN A 20 -10.10 7.85 1.31
CA ASN A 20 -9.61 7.31 0.04
C ASN A 20 -9.15 8.40 -0.93
N PHE A 21 -9.80 9.57 -0.95
CA PHE A 21 -9.31 10.74 -1.69
C PHE A 21 -7.93 11.17 -1.20
N ARG A 22 -7.77 11.30 0.13
CA ARG A 22 -6.50 11.71 0.76
C ARG A 22 -5.38 10.70 0.55
N ARG A 23 -5.70 9.39 0.50
CA ARG A 23 -4.73 8.33 0.16
C ARG A 23 -4.26 8.40 -1.29
N ALA A 24 -5.15 8.79 -2.20
CA ALA A 24 -4.84 8.92 -3.61
C ALA A 24 -4.06 10.21 -3.94
N ILE A 25 -3.79 11.08 -2.97
CA ILE A 25 -2.99 12.29 -3.16
C ILE A 25 -1.64 12.10 -2.46
N GLY A 26 -0.58 12.02 -3.26
CA GLY A 26 0.79 11.92 -2.78
C GLY A 26 1.47 13.27 -2.66
N LEU A 27 2.37 13.39 -1.70
CA LEU A 27 3.29 14.51 -1.52
C LEU A 27 4.71 13.96 -1.51
N ARG A 28 5.51 14.41 -2.47
CA ARG A 28 6.93 14.08 -2.57
C ARG A 28 7.74 15.17 -1.91
N ILE A 29 8.33 14.87 -0.76
CA ILE A 29 9.17 15.81 -0.02
C ILE A 29 10.63 15.50 -0.35
N LYS A 30 11.36 16.50 -0.83
CA LYS A 30 12.80 16.40 -1.13
C LYS A 30 13.56 17.10 -0.02
N GLU A 31 14.21 16.34 0.85
CA GLU A 31 15.04 16.87 1.92
C GLU A 31 16.51 16.56 1.65
N THR A 32 17.36 17.58 1.74
CA THR A 32 18.81 17.36 1.76
C THR A 32 19.24 17.15 3.20
N LYS A 33 19.70 15.94 3.52
CA LYS A 33 20.22 15.58 4.84
C LYS A 33 21.73 15.54 4.81
N GLU A 34 22.36 16.17 5.79
CA GLU A 34 23.80 16.04 6.04
C GLU A 34 24.03 14.81 6.91
N VAL A 35 24.87 13.89 6.43
CA VAL A 35 25.03 12.58 7.05
C VAL A 35 26.50 12.24 7.18
N TYR A 36 26.81 11.61 8.31
CA TYR A 36 28.11 11.02 8.58
C TYR A 36 27.96 9.50 8.53
N GLU A 37 28.69 8.86 7.63
CA GLU A 37 28.63 7.41 7.44
C GLU A 37 30.04 6.83 7.41
N GLY A 38 30.25 5.73 8.11
CA GLY A 38 31.54 5.07 8.16
C GLY A 38 31.58 3.93 9.17
N GLU A 39 32.63 3.14 9.07
CA GLU A 39 33.02 2.17 10.09
C GLU A 39 33.56 2.90 11.32
N VAL A 40 33.08 2.52 12.51
CA VAL A 40 33.55 3.04 13.78
C VAL A 40 34.94 2.47 14.09
N ILE A 41 35.95 3.34 14.13
CA ILE A 41 37.33 2.96 14.48
C ILE A 41 37.69 3.31 15.93
N GLU A 42 36.99 4.29 16.50
CA GLU A 42 37.25 4.81 17.84
C GLU A 42 35.93 5.30 18.41
N LEU A 43 35.67 4.98 19.69
CA LEU A 43 34.52 5.47 20.43
C LEU A 43 34.95 5.75 21.88
N THR A 44 35.28 7.00 22.17
CA THR A 44 35.84 7.41 23.45
C THR A 44 34.96 8.49 24.10
N PRO A 45 34.18 8.17 25.15
CA PRO A 45 33.44 9.17 25.90
C PRO A 45 34.39 9.98 26.81
N VAL A 46 34.23 11.30 26.83
CA VAL A 46 35.00 12.21 27.68
C VAL A 46 34.16 12.66 28.86
N GLU A 47 34.50 12.15 30.03
CA GLU A 47 33.82 12.45 31.29
C GLU A 47 34.34 13.74 31.94
N THR A 48 33.43 14.53 32.51
CA THR A 48 33.72 15.74 33.29
C THR A 48 32.94 15.70 34.61
N GLU A 49 33.47 16.34 35.65
CA GLU A 49 32.81 16.42 36.95
C GLU A 49 31.52 17.25 36.86
N ALA A 50 30.42 16.73 37.41
CA ALA A 50 29.13 17.39 37.38
C ALA A 50 29.13 18.66 38.26
N PRO A 51 28.58 19.80 37.79
CA PRO A 51 28.50 21.04 38.59
C PRO A 51 27.61 20.94 39.84
N SER A 52 26.73 19.94 39.90
CA SER A 52 25.78 19.75 41.00
C SER A 52 26.28 18.66 41.96
N ALA A 53 26.61 19.10 43.18
CA ALA A 53 27.02 18.34 44.36
C ALA A 53 26.85 16.79 44.31
N GLY A 54 27.95 16.10 43.98
CA GLY A 54 28.37 14.94 44.76
C GLY A 54 28.03 13.53 44.28
N TYR A 55 27.29 13.32 43.18
CA TYR A 55 27.10 11.97 42.64
C TYR A 55 27.13 11.92 41.11
N GLY A 56 28.19 11.31 40.58
CA GLY A 56 28.28 10.86 39.19
C GLY A 56 29.23 11.68 38.30
N LYS A 57 30.03 10.96 37.50
CA LYS A 57 30.72 11.56 36.36
C LYS A 57 29.71 11.80 35.24
N THR A 58 29.71 12.97 34.65
CA THR A 58 28.83 13.33 33.53
C THR A 58 29.62 13.36 32.23
N ILE A 59 29.09 12.80 31.15
CA ILE A 59 29.75 12.81 29.84
C ILE A 59 29.61 14.22 29.25
N SER A 60 30.72 14.85 28.87
CA SER A 60 30.72 16.18 28.28
C SER A 60 30.66 16.16 26.75
N HIS A 61 31.30 15.17 26.13
CA HIS A 61 31.25 14.92 24.69
C HIS A 61 31.81 13.54 24.40
N VAL A 62 31.54 13.03 23.19
CA VAL A 62 32.10 11.76 22.72
C VAL A 62 32.95 12.01 21.49
N ILE A 63 34.14 11.42 21.48
CA ILE A 63 35.00 11.42 20.30
C ILE A 63 34.72 10.11 19.57
N ILE A 64 34.25 10.22 18.33
CA ILE A 64 34.05 9.09 17.44
C ILE A 64 34.98 9.21 16.23
N GLY A 65 35.67 8.14 15.89
CA GLY A 65 36.41 8.02 14.64
C GLY A 65 35.57 7.23 13.64
N LEU A 66 35.32 7.81 12.46
CA LEU A 66 34.64 7.13 11.35
C LEU A 66 35.59 6.95 10.17
N LYS A 67 35.53 5.77 9.54
CA LYS A 67 36.37 5.40 8.40
C LYS A 67 35.51 4.96 7.21
N THR A 68 35.87 5.45 6.03
CA THR A 68 35.36 4.98 4.74
C THR A 68 36.51 4.50 3.85
N VAL A 69 36.20 4.02 2.65
CA VAL A 69 37.23 3.64 1.66
C VAL A 69 38.13 4.81 1.27
N LYS A 70 37.60 6.05 1.29
CA LYS A 70 38.32 7.24 0.82
C LYS A 70 39.17 7.90 1.91
N GLY A 71 38.78 7.78 3.18
CA GLY A 71 39.52 8.37 4.29
C GLY A 71 38.83 8.18 5.64
N SER A 72 39.46 8.68 6.70
CA SER A 72 38.91 8.68 8.05
C SER A 72 38.72 10.10 8.58
N LYS A 73 37.78 10.27 9.51
CA LYS A 73 37.51 11.54 10.17
C LYS A 73 37.14 11.31 11.63
N GLN A 74 37.76 12.07 12.53
CA GLN A 74 37.35 12.15 13.92
C GLN A 74 36.31 13.25 14.10
N LEU A 75 35.26 12.95 14.86
CA LEU A 75 34.14 13.83 15.13
C LEU A 75 33.96 13.95 16.65
N LYS A 76 33.63 15.17 17.08
CA LYS A 76 33.23 15.45 18.46
C LYS A 76 31.71 15.55 18.49
N LEU A 77 31.07 14.59 19.15
CA LEU A 77 29.61 14.46 19.26
C LEU A 77 29.13 14.97 20.62
N ASP A 78 27.89 15.46 20.63
CA ASP A 78 27.17 15.86 21.84
C ASP A 78 26.84 14.63 22.71
N PRO A 79 26.78 14.77 24.05
CA PRO A 79 26.39 13.68 24.95
C PRO A 79 25.07 13.00 24.59
N SER A 80 24.09 13.73 24.04
CA SER A 80 22.81 13.15 23.60
C SER A 80 22.96 12.08 22.50
N ILE A 81 23.97 12.21 21.64
CA ILE A 81 24.25 11.24 20.57
C ILE A 81 24.84 9.95 21.16
N TYR A 82 25.55 10.04 22.30
CA TYR A 82 26.07 8.87 22.99
C TYR A 82 24.96 7.95 23.50
N GLU A 83 23.86 8.51 24.02
CA GLU A 83 22.71 7.73 24.45
C GLU A 83 22.10 6.96 23.26
N ASN A 84 22.02 7.59 22.09
CA ASN A 84 21.57 6.95 20.85
C ASN A 84 22.52 5.83 20.40
N LEU A 85 23.84 6.05 20.49
CA LEU A 85 24.86 5.02 20.19
C LEU A 85 24.73 3.81 21.13
N GLN A 86 24.50 4.05 22.42
CA GLN A 86 24.28 2.97 23.40
C GLN A 86 22.98 2.22 23.14
N LYS A 87 21.90 2.93 22.78
CA LYS A 87 20.60 2.34 22.47
C LYS A 87 20.67 1.41 21.26
N GLU A 88 21.44 1.81 20.24
CA GLU A 88 21.70 1.02 19.04
C GLU A 88 22.80 -0.04 19.22
N LYS A 89 23.41 -0.12 20.42
CA LYS A 89 24.52 -1.03 20.77
C LYS A 89 25.67 -0.98 19.75
N VAL A 90 26.11 0.22 19.43
CA VAL A 90 27.19 0.43 18.47
C VAL A 90 28.53 0.05 19.09
N GLU A 91 29.28 -0.79 18.39
CA GLU A 91 30.62 -1.25 18.76
C GLU A 91 31.68 -0.81 17.74
N ILE A 92 32.94 -0.94 18.12
CA ILE A 92 34.07 -0.68 17.21
C ILE A 92 34.05 -1.77 16.12
N GLY A 93 34.12 -1.36 14.86
CA GLY A 93 33.98 -2.22 13.69
C GLY A 93 32.58 -2.23 13.06
N ASP A 94 31.60 -1.57 13.66
CA ASP A 94 30.28 -1.39 13.05
C ASP A 94 30.26 -0.28 12.01
N VAL A 95 29.49 -0.49 10.94
CA VAL A 95 29.15 0.56 9.98
C VAL A 95 27.90 1.27 10.47
N ILE A 96 28.03 2.57 10.74
CA ILE A 96 26.93 3.39 11.27
C ILE A 96 26.62 4.57 10.36
N TYR A 97 25.39 5.04 10.51
CA TYR A 97 24.87 6.23 9.88
C TYR A 97 24.40 7.21 10.95
N ILE A 98 24.93 8.44 10.93
CA ILE A 98 24.56 9.53 11.83
C ILE A 98 24.00 10.70 11.02
N GLU A 99 22.79 11.12 11.33
CA GLU A 99 22.21 12.33 10.75
C GLU A 99 22.64 13.58 11.55
N ALA A 100 23.25 14.56 10.87
CA ALA A 100 23.86 15.72 11.52
C ALA A 100 22.85 16.62 12.26
N ASN A 101 21.62 16.75 11.73
CA ASN A 101 20.60 17.64 12.28
C ASN A 101 19.83 17.04 13.46
N SER A 102 19.56 15.73 13.42
CA SER A 102 18.74 15.05 14.43
C SER A 102 19.58 14.34 15.49
N GLY A 103 20.86 14.07 15.22
CA GLY A 103 21.69 13.22 16.08
C GLY A 103 21.21 11.76 16.12
N SER A 104 20.29 11.36 15.24
CA SER A 104 19.82 9.98 15.13
C SER A 104 20.92 9.10 14.55
N VAL A 105 21.18 7.99 15.24
CA VAL A 105 22.15 6.99 14.83
C VAL A 105 21.41 5.73 14.40
N LYS A 106 21.89 5.07 13.34
CA LYS A 106 21.44 3.75 12.90
C LYS A 106 22.64 2.85 12.64
N ARG A 107 22.66 1.67 13.26
CA ARG A 107 23.62 0.60 12.96
C ARG A 107 23.21 -0.08 11.64
N GLN A 108 24.08 -0.07 10.64
CA GLN A 108 23.82 -0.75 9.36
C GLN A 108 24.23 -2.22 9.40
N GLY A 109 25.26 -2.54 10.18
CA GLY A 109 25.79 -3.90 10.33
C GLY A 109 27.28 -3.87 10.65
N ARG A 110 27.89 -5.05 10.71
CA ARG A 110 29.32 -5.20 11.02
C ARG A 110 30.16 -5.05 9.77
N SER A 111 31.33 -4.42 9.85
CA SER A 111 32.21 -4.27 8.68
C SER A 111 32.75 -5.62 8.21
N ASP A 112 32.75 -5.85 6.89
CA ASP A 112 33.33 -7.05 6.24
C ASP A 112 34.79 -7.32 6.66
N SER A 113 35.52 -6.28 7.09
CA SER A 113 36.90 -6.42 7.56
C SER A 113 37.01 -7.29 8.82
N TYR A 114 35.91 -7.46 9.56
CA TYR A 114 35.82 -8.27 10.77
C TYR A 114 35.06 -9.59 10.54
N ALA A 115 34.70 -9.91 9.29
CA ALA A 115 34.17 -11.22 8.92
C ALA A 115 35.30 -12.25 9.00
N THR A 116 35.59 -12.76 10.19
CA THR A 116 36.48 -13.92 10.36
C THR A 116 35.67 -15.21 10.20
N GLU A 117 36.26 -16.22 9.54
CA GLU A 117 35.61 -17.53 9.29
C GLU A 117 35.27 -18.34 10.56
N PHE A 118 35.56 -17.81 11.75
CA PHE A 118 35.47 -18.52 13.03
C PHE A 118 34.40 -17.98 14.00
N ASP A 119 33.71 -16.89 13.66
CA ASP A 119 32.62 -16.39 14.48
C ASP A 119 31.27 -16.95 14.00
N LEU A 120 30.59 -17.71 14.86
CA LEU A 120 29.22 -18.20 14.66
C LEU A 120 28.18 -17.10 14.93
N GLU A 121 28.52 -15.84 14.65
CA GLU A 121 27.64 -14.69 14.85
C GLU A 121 26.76 -14.48 13.61
N ALA A 122 25.45 -14.43 13.82
CA ALA A 122 24.46 -14.18 12.76
C ALA A 122 24.31 -12.67 12.49
N GLU A 123 25.40 -11.90 12.52
CA GLU A 123 25.37 -10.47 12.22
C GLU A 123 25.38 -10.22 10.71
N GLU A 124 24.66 -9.19 10.28
CA GLU A 124 24.66 -8.76 8.89
C GLU A 124 25.97 -8.01 8.60
N TYR A 125 26.82 -8.59 7.75
CA TYR A 125 28.08 -7.97 7.33
C TYR A 125 27.85 -7.01 6.16
N VAL A 126 28.39 -5.80 6.31
CA VAL A 126 28.21 -4.70 5.37
C VAL A 126 29.59 -4.19 4.92
N PRO A 127 29.79 -3.95 3.62
CA PRO A 127 31.04 -3.42 3.12
C PRO A 127 31.30 -1.99 3.60
N LEU A 128 32.57 -1.63 3.70
CA LEU A 128 33.01 -0.26 3.98
C LEU A 128 32.35 0.75 3.02
N PRO A 129 31.72 1.82 3.53
CA PRO A 129 31.11 2.83 2.71
C PRO A 129 32.08 3.46 1.70
N LYS A 130 31.60 3.64 0.46
CA LYS A 130 32.35 4.32 -0.60
C LYS A 130 32.10 5.83 -0.51
N GLY A 131 33.15 6.63 -0.71
CA GLY A 131 33.08 8.09 -0.70
C GLY A 131 33.55 8.71 0.62
N ASP A 132 33.26 10.00 0.80
CA ASP A 132 33.66 10.75 2.00
C ASP A 132 32.81 10.38 3.22
N VAL A 133 33.41 10.45 4.41
CA VAL A 133 32.72 10.23 5.70
C VAL A 133 31.53 11.19 5.85
N HIS A 134 31.72 12.46 5.45
CA HIS A 134 30.66 13.47 5.45
C HIS A 134 30.10 13.61 4.04
N LYS A 135 28.80 13.34 3.88
CA LYS A 135 28.12 13.46 2.59
C LYS A 135 26.76 14.14 2.75
N LYS A 136 26.35 14.86 1.71
CA LYS A 136 24.99 15.37 1.58
C LYS A 136 24.18 14.35 0.81
N ARG A 137 23.13 13.82 1.44
CA ARG A 137 22.23 12.84 0.83
C ARG A 137 20.87 13.49 0.61
N GLU A 138 20.44 13.55 -0.64
CA GLU A 138 19.05 13.86 -0.94
C GLU A 138 18.20 12.65 -0.60
N VAL A 139 17.25 12.85 0.31
CA VAL A 139 16.26 11.85 0.70
C VAL A 139 14.92 12.31 0.16
N VAL A 140 14.36 11.49 -0.71
CA VAL A 140 13.03 11.70 -1.27
C VAL A 140 12.06 10.83 -0.48
N ASN A 141 11.12 11.46 0.20
CA ASN A 141 10.08 10.79 0.97
C ASN A 141 8.73 11.04 0.30
N ASP A 142 8.10 9.96 -0.14
CA ASP A 142 6.74 9.99 -0.69
C ASP A 142 5.75 9.65 0.43
N VAL A 143 4.85 10.58 0.73
CA VAL A 143 3.87 10.47 1.82
C VAL A 143 2.49 10.84 1.29
N SER A 144 1.43 10.13 1.67
CA SER A 144 0.07 10.55 1.28
C SER A 144 -0.48 11.61 2.23
N LEU A 145 -1.45 12.42 1.77
CA LEU A 145 -2.13 13.36 2.66
C LEU A 145 -2.85 12.65 3.80
N HIS A 146 -3.31 11.42 3.57
CA HIS A 146 -3.93 10.61 4.62
C HIS A 146 -2.96 10.21 5.73
N ASP A 147 -1.69 9.94 5.39
CA ASP A 147 -0.67 9.59 6.38
C ASP A 147 -0.37 10.80 7.27
N LEU A 148 -0.32 12.01 6.70
CA LEU A 148 -0.21 13.25 7.45
C LEU A 148 -1.44 13.48 8.35
N ASP A 149 -2.65 13.27 7.84
CA ASP A 149 -3.88 13.39 8.64
C ASP A 149 -3.88 12.41 9.82
N THR A 150 -3.43 11.16 9.60
CA THR A 150 -3.39 10.11 10.61
C THR A 150 -2.29 10.35 11.65
N ALA A 151 -1.11 10.79 11.23
CA ALA A 151 0.01 11.07 12.14
C ALA A 151 -0.31 12.25 13.09
N ASN A 152 -1.03 13.26 12.61
CA ASN A 152 -1.40 14.42 13.43
C ASN A 152 -2.66 14.18 14.28
N SER A 153 -3.58 13.32 13.85
CA SER A 153 -4.77 12.95 14.64
C SER A 153 -4.46 11.91 15.73
N ARG A 154 -3.40 11.12 15.57
CA ARG A 154 -2.87 10.19 16.57
C ARG A 154 -1.38 10.47 16.79
N PRO A 155 -1.01 11.35 17.74
CA PRO A 155 0.39 11.50 18.10
C PRO A 155 0.90 10.17 18.67
N GLN A 156 1.67 9.41 17.88
CA GLN A 156 2.24 8.12 18.28
C GLN A 156 3.35 8.24 19.36
N GLY A 157 3.57 9.42 19.93
CA GLY A 157 4.71 9.75 20.78
C GLY A 157 4.39 10.10 22.25
N GLY A 158 3.16 9.90 22.74
CA GLY A 158 2.88 10.11 24.16
C GLY A 158 3.52 9.01 25.00
N GLN A 159 4.39 9.34 25.96
CA GLN A 159 4.93 8.42 26.98
C GLN A 159 3.91 8.08 28.09
N ASP A 160 2.62 8.26 27.85
CA ASP A 160 1.59 8.03 28.86
C ASP A 160 1.15 6.56 28.86
N ILE A 161 0.94 5.99 30.05
CA ILE A 161 0.44 4.62 30.24
C ILE A 161 -0.87 4.37 29.45
N LEU A 162 -1.65 5.42 29.19
CA LEU A 162 -2.87 5.39 28.40
C LEU A 162 -2.62 5.24 26.88
N SER A 163 -1.53 5.79 26.33
CA SER A 163 -1.18 5.64 24.91
C SER A 163 -0.65 4.24 24.61
N LEU A 164 0.11 3.65 25.54
CA LEU A 164 0.56 2.25 25.48
C LEU A 164 -0.63 1.28 25.56
N MET A 165 -1.63 1.58 26.39
CA MET A 165 -2.85 0.79 26.48
C MET A 165 -3.74 0.94 25.23
N GLY A 166 -3.74 2.13 24.61
CA GLY A 166 -4.38 2.40 23.33
C GLY A 166 -3.73 1.68 22.14
N GLN A 167 -2.42 1.43 22.18
CA GLN A 167 -1.71 0.60 21.20
C GLN A 167 -1.99 -0.90 21.36
N LEU A 168 -2.29 -1.36 22.58
CA LEU A 168 -2.65 -2.76 22.86
C LEU A 168 -4.11 -3.11 22.49
N MET A 169 -4.99 -2.10 22.45
CA MET A 169 -6.37 -2.23 22.01
C MET A 169 -6.49 -2.12 20.48
N LYS A 170 -7.46 -2.81 19.88
CA LYS A 170 -7.74 -2.66 18.44
C LYS A 170 -7.97 -1.18 18.11
N PRO A 171 -7.24 -0.59 17.15
CA PRO A 171 -7.39 0.81 16.82
C PRO A 171 -8.74 1.04 16.14
N LYS A 172 -9.70 1.63 16.87
CA LYS A 172 -10.99 2.08 16.29
C LYS A 172 -10.73 3.15 15.23
N LYS A 173 -11.39 3.10 14.08
CA LYS A 173 -11.32 4.20 13.12
C LYS A 173 -11.90 5.47 13.76
N LEU A 174 -11.12 6.55 13.77
CA LEU A 174 -11.55 7.85 14.28
C LEU A 174 -11.83 8.77 13.08
N GLU A 175 -12.91 9.53 13.15
CA GLU A 175 -13.19 10.56 12.15
C GLU A 175 -12.18 11.70 12.28
N ILE A 176 -11.54 12.09 11.19
CA ILE A 176 -10.63 13.23 11.18
C ILE A 176 -11.45 14.51 11.01
N THR A 177 -11.22 15.48 11.90
CA THR A 177 -11.94 16.75 11.84
C THR A 177 -11.54 17.60 10.63
N GLU A 178 -12.50 18.34 10.08
CA GLU A 178 -12.23 19.24 8.95
C GLU A 178 -11.21 20.34 9.29
N LYS A 179 -11.18 20.81 10.55
CA LYS A 179 -10.20 21.80 11.01
C LYS A 179 -8.76 21.30 10.84
N LEU A 180 -8.49 20.06 11.24
CA LEU A 180 -7.17 19.45 11.09
C LEU A 180 -6.78 19.34 9.61
N ARG A 181 -7.72 18.96 8.74
CA ARG A 181 -7.50 18.87 7.29
C ARG A 181 -7.17 20.22 6.66
N VAL A 182 -7.84 21.28 7.08
CA VAL A 182 -7.56 22.65 6.60
C VAL A 182 -6.17 23.11 7.06
N GLU A 183 -5.80 22.81 8.30
CA GLU A 183 -4.47 23.11 8.83
C GLU A 183 -3.37 22.36 8.05
N ILE A 184 -3.54 21.05 7.85
CA ILE A 184 -2.61 20.23 7.07
C ILE A 184 -2.50 20.75 5.65
N ASN A 185 -3.62 21.07 4.99
CA ASN A 185 -3.61 21.65 3.64
C ASN A 185 -2.83 22.96 3.58
N THR A 186 -2.94 23.80 4.62
CA THR A 186 -2.20 25.07 4.69
C THR A 186 -0.69 24.82 4.78
N VAL A 187 -0.27 23.85 5.60
CA VAL A 187 1.14 23.46 5.73
C VAL A 187 1.67 22.84 4.44
N VAL A 188 0.91 21.95 3.80
CA VAL A 188 1.28 21.31 2.53
C VAL A 188 1.45 22.35 1.43
N ASN A 189 0.51 23.29 1.29
CA ASN A 189 0.61 24.38 0.32
C ASN A 189 1.86 25.23 0.55
N LYS A 190 2.20 25.51 1.82
CA LYS A 190 3.43 26.23 2.16
C LYS A 190 4.69 25.48 1.72
N TYR A 191 4.74 24.15 1.88
CA TYR A 191 5.89 23.35 1.40
C TYR A 191 5.98 23.31 -0.13
N ILE A 192 4.84 23.32 -0.82
CA ILE A 192 4.79 23.41 -2.28
C ILE A 192 5.30 24.79 -2.75
N GLU A 193 4.83 25.87 -2.14
CA GLU A 193 5.27 27.25 -2.45
C GLU A 193 6.76 27.46 -2.18
N GLN A 194 7.31 26.80 -1.16
CA GLN A 194 8.74 26.82 -0.83
C GLN A 194 9.59 25.95 -1.77
N GLY A 195 8.98 25.11 -2.60
CA GLY A 195 9.67 24.17 -3.48
C GLY A 195 10.32 22.99 -2.75
N THR A 196 9.99 22.77 -1.47
CA THR A 196 10.50 21.63 -0.68
C THR A 196 9.67 20.36 -0.91
N ALA A 197 8.42 20.51 -1.34
CA ALA A 197 7.53 19.41 -1.66
C ALA A 197 6.85 19.58 -3.03
N GLU A 198 6.54 18.45 -3.65
CA GLU A 198 5.87 18.35 -4.95
C GLU A 198 4.59 17.51 -4.80
N LEU A 199 3.46 18.06 -5.23
CA LEU A 199 2.18 17.35 -5.18
C LEU A 199 2.08 16.37 -6.35
N ILE A 200 1.80 15.10 -6.05
CA ILE A 200 1.62 14.03 -7.03
C ILE A 200 0.15 13.57 -6.97
N PRO A 201 -0.70 13.96 -7.94
CA PRO A 201 -2.06 13.46 -8.02
C PRO A 201 -2.01 11.98 -8.43
N GLY A 202 -2.59 11.12 -7.60
CA GLY A 202 -2.76 9.70 -7.91
C GLY A 202 -4.08 9.41 -8.60
N VAL A 203 -4.46 8.14 -8.58
CA VAL A 203 -5.69 7.63 -9.17
C VAL A 203 -6.54 6.96 -8.10
N LEU A 204 -7.79 7.40 -7.96
CA LEU A 204 -8.78 6.75 -7.13
C LEU A 204 -9.71 5.92 -8.01
N PHE A 205 -9.55 4.60 -7.96
CA PHE A 205 -10.46 3.66 -8.62
C PHE A 205 -11.61 3.25 -7.67
N ILE A 206 -12.84 3.53 -8.07
CA ILE A 206 -14.07 3.10 -7.36
C ILE A 206 -14.82 2.12 -8.24
N ASP A 207 -14.80 0.85 -7.83
CA ASP A 207 -15.54 -0.21 -8.48
C ASP A 207 -16.99 -0.28 -8.01
N GLU A 208 -17.87 -0.79 -8.86
CA GLU A 208 -19.31 -0.89 -8.60
C GLU A 208 -19.93 0.42 -8.10
N VAL A 209 -19.66 1.53 -8.79
CA VAL A 209 -20.10 2.89 -8.36
C VAL A 209 -21.61 3.02 -8.16
N HIS A 210 -22.42 2.20 -8.86
CA HIS A 210 -23.88 2.12 -8.69
C HIS A 210 -24.33 1.65 -7.30
N MET A 211 -23.41 1.16 -6.48
CA MET A 211 -23.66 0.81 -5.08
C MET A 211 -23.63 2.02 -4.15
N LEU A 212 -23.09 3.16 -4.59
CA LEU A 212 -23.10 4.42 -3.85
C LEU A 212 -24.49 5.05 -3.86
N ASP A 213 -24.79 5.79 -2.79
CA ASP A 213 -26.03 6.54 -2.66
C ASP A 213 -25.87 8.02 -3.07
N ILE A 214 -27.01 8.72 -3.14
CA ILE A 214 -27.07 10.13 -3.56
C ILE A 214 -26.23 11.07 -2.68
N GLU A 215 -26.08 10.78 -1.39
CA GLU A 215 -25.25 11.59 -0.50
C GLU A 215 -23.75 11.40 -0.80
N CYS A 216 -23.33 10.18 -1.12
CA CYS A 216 -21.98 9.91 -1.63
C CYS A 216 -21.71 10.68 -2.92
N PHE A 217 -22.65 10.68 -3.88
CA PHE A 217 -22.50 11.42 -5.13
C PHE A 217 -22.44 12.93 -4.92
N THR A 218 -23.24 13.46 -3.99
CA THR A 218 -23.22 14.89 -3.62
C THR A 218 -21.86 15.27 -3.03
N PHE A 219 -21.30 14.42 -2.17
CA PHE A 219 -19.97 14.60 -1.62
C PHE A 219 -18.89 14.54 -2.72
N LEU A 220 -18.95 13.54 -3.61
CA LEU A 220 -18.01 13.37 -4.72
C LEU A 220 -18.03 14.58 -5.66
N HIS A 221 -19.21 15.11 -5.98
CA HIS A 221 -19.35 16.29 -6.83
C HIS A 221 -18.57 17.48 -6.25
N ARG A 222 -18.68 17.72 -4.94
CA ARG A 222 -17.93 18.78 -4.25
C ARG A 222 -16.43 18.47 -4.14
N ALA A 223 -16.06 17.22 -3.86
CA ALA A 223 -14.66 16.82 -3.69
C ALA A 223 -13.86 16.95 -5.00
N LEU A 224 -14.50 16.64 -6.14
CA LEU A 224 -13.91 16.76 -7.48
C LEU A 224 -13.68 18.21 -7.93
N GLU A 225 -14.32 19.19 -7.29
CA GLU A 225 -14.08 20.62 -7.55
C GLU A 225 -12.83 21.16 -6.85
N SER A 226 -12.22 20.38 -5.96
CA SER A 226 -10.99 20.76 -5.28
C SER A 226 -9.80 20.76 -6.25
N SER A 227 -8.92 21.76 -6.14
CA SER A 227 -7.70 21.86 -6.96
C SER A 227 -6.70 20.71 -6.76
N ILE A 228 -6.77 20.04 -5.61
CA ILE A 228 -5.90 18.92 -5.26
C ILE A 228 -6.58 17.55 -5.45
N ALA A 229 -7.70 17.49 -6.17
CA ALA A 229 -8.43 16.25 -6.37
C ALA A 229 -7.63 15.26 -7.23
N PRO A 230 -7.58 13.96 -6.87
CA PRO A 230 -6.96 12.92 -7.69
C PRO A 230 -7.83 12.62 -8.92
N ILE A 231 -7.26 11.89 -9.89
CA ILE A 231 -8.05 11.38 -11.01
C ILE A 231 -8.95 10.26 -10.48
N VAL A 232 -10.26 10.40 -10.65
CA VAL A 232 -11.23 9.39 -10.20
C VAL A 232 -11.71 8.56 -11.40
N ILE A 233 -11.57 7.25 -11.29
CA ILE A 233 -12.04 6.28 -12.29
C ILE A 233 -13.18 5.48 -11.66
N PHE A 234 -14.35 5.56 -12.29
CA PHE A 234 -15.53 4.78 -11.92
C PHE A 234 -15.70 3.57 -12.82
N SER A 235 -16.06 2.43 -12.25
CA SER A 235 -16.57 1.28 -13.02
C SER A 235 -17.98 0.88 -12.60
N THR A 236 -18.76 0.45 -13.59
CA THR A 236 -20.13 0.00 -13.42
C THR A 236 -20.47 -1.04 -14.47
N ASN A 237 -21.22 -2.06 -14.06
CA ASN A 237 -21.79 -3.08 -14.94
C ASN A 237 -23.31 -2.90 -15.11
N ARG A 238 -23.90 -1.83 -14.57
CA ARG A 238 -25.34 -1.53 -14.66
C ARG A 238 -25.63 -0.56 -15.80
N GLY A 239 -26.70 -0.83 -16.55
CA GLY A 239 -27.19 0.01 -17.65
C GLY A 239 -28.05 1.17 -17.15
N ARG A 240 -29.28 0.89 -16.71
CA ARG A 240 -30.14 1.84 -15.99
C ARG A 240 -30.53 1.20 -14.66
N CYS A 241 -30.39 1.94 -13.57
CA CYS A 241 -30.83 1.49 -12.25
C CYS A 241 -31.21 2.69 -11.38
N ILE A 242 -31.89 2.41 -10.27
CA ILE A 242 -32.24 3.41 -9.28
C ILE A 242 -30.96 3.90 -8.59
N VAL A 243 -30.82 5.21 -8.43
CA VAL A 243 -29.77 5.79 -7.58
C VAL A 243 -30.09 5.46 -6.13
N ARG A 244 -29.19 4.77 -5.43
CA ARG A 244 -29.44 4.36 -4.04
C ARG A 244 -29.67 5.59 -3.14
N GLY A 245 -30.56 5.43 -2.16
CA GLY A 245 -31.01 6.54 -1.31
C GLY A 245 -32.08 7.44 -1.95
N THR A 246 -32.58 7.07 -3.13
CA THR A 246 -33.75 7.68 -3.78
C THR A 246 -34.77 6.59 -4.06
N ASP A 247 -36.06 6.95 -4.09
CA ASP A 247 -37.13 5.97 -4.29
C ASP A 247 -37.52 5.82 -5.77
N ASP A 248 -37.24 6.82 -6.59
CA ASP A 248 -37.79 6.95 -7.95
C ASP A 248 -36.78 7.45 -9.01
N ILE A 249 -35.56 7.83 -8.62
CA ILE A 249 -34.59 8.38 -9.56
C ILE A 249 -33.88 7.25 -10.31
N TYR A 250 -34.39 6.94 -11.51
CA TYR A 250 -33.76 6.02 -12.46
C TYR A 250 -32.77 6.74 -13.37
N ALA A 251 -31.48 6.49 -13.16
CA ALA A 251 -30.41 7.12 -13.92
C ALA A 251 -29.57 6.09 -14.72
N PRO A 252 -28.95 6.50 -15.84
CA PRO A 252 -27.93 5.70 -16.50
C PRO A 252 -26.80 5.38 -15.50
N HIS A 253 -26.37 4.13 -15.50
CA HIS A 253 -25.28 3.61 -14.67
C HIS A 253 -25.47 3.73 -13.15
N GLY A 254 -26.65 4.18 -12.68
CA GLY A 254 -26.89 4.47 -11.27
C GLY A 254 -26.20 5.74 -10.78
N ILE A 255 -25.81 6.63 -11.70
CA ILE A 255 -25.12 7.88 -11.40
C ILE A 255 -26.07 9.05 -11.68
N PRO A 256 -26.23 10.02 -10.76
CA PRO A 256 -26.96 11.25 -11.00
C PRO A 256 -26.51 11.98 -12.29
N LEU A 257 -27.47 12.55 -13.04
CA LEU A 257 -27.22 13.14 -14.37
C LEU A 257 -26.24 14.32 -14.31
N ASP A 258 -26.30 15.12 -13.26
CA ASP A 258 -25.40 16.24 -12.97
C ASP A 258 -23.93 15.81 -12.88
N LEU A 259 -23.66 14.67 -12.23
CA LEU A 259 -22.32 14.12 -12.18
C LEU A 259 -21.96 13.44 -13.51
N LEU A 260 -22.90 12.72 -14.12
CA LEU A 260 -22.67 11.99 -15.37
C LEU A 260 -22.20 12.90 -16.51
N ASP A 261 -22.76 14.11 -16.61
CA ASP A 261 -22.38 15.11 -17.63
C ASP A 261 -20.93 15.60 -17.49
N ARG A 262 -20.32 15.40 -16.31
CA ARG A 262 -18.91 15.73 -16.03
C ARG A 262 -17.95 14.56 -16.30
N LEU A 263 -18.46 13.37 -16.61
CA LEU A 263 -17.66 12.17 -16.76
C LEU A 263 -17.35 11.84 -18.22
N LEU A 264 -16.11 11.42 -18.48
CA LEU A 264 -15.77 10.78 -19.74
C LEU A 264 -16.15 9.30 -19.68
N VAL A 265 -17.20 8.92 -20.42
CA VAL A 265 -17.67 7.53 -20.46
C VAL A 265 -16.87 6.72 -21.47
N ILE A 266 -16.06 5.76 -20.99
CA ILE A 266 -15.35 4.79 -21.82
C ILE A 266 -16.16 3.49 -21.85
N ARG A 267 -16.63 3.09 -23.04
CA ARG A 267 -17.40 1.87 -23.23
C ARG A 267 -16.49 0.70 -23.55
N THR A 268 -16.63 -0.39 -22.80
CA THR A 268 -16.00 -1.67 -23.13
C THR A 268 -16.95 -2.51 -24.00
N MET A 269 -16.38 -3.30 -24.90
CA MET A 269 -17.12 -4.19 -25.79
C MET A 269 -16.94 -5.64 -25.33
N PRO A 270 -17.94 -6.52 -25.53
CA PRO A 270 -17.76 -7.95 -25.28
C PRO A 270 -16.65 -8.53 -26.15
N TYR A 271 -15.86 -9.45 -25.59
CA TYR A 271 -14.85 -10.18 -26.34
C TYR A 271 -15.47 -11.10 -27.39
N SER A 272 -14.80 -11.21 -28.53
CA SER A 272 -15.04 -12.24 -29.53
C SER A 272 -14.53 -13.61 -29.06
N ARG A 273 -15.00 -14.69 -29.70
CA ARG A 273 -14.54 -16.07 -29.42
C ARG A 273 -13.01 -16.20 -29.55
N ALA A 274 -12.41 -15.58 -30.56
CA ALA A 274 -10.97 -15.63 -30.79
C ALA A 274 -10.18 -14.90 -29.70
N GLU A 275 -10.66 -13.75 -29.23
CA GLU A 275 -10.05 -13.04 -28.11
C GLU A 275 -10.17 -13.83 -26.80
N MET A 276 -11.32 -14.48 -26.56
CA MET A 276 -11.49 -15.35 -25.39
C MET A 276 -10.50 -16.52 -25.40
N GLU A 277 -10.29 -17.16 -26.54
CA GLU A 277 -9.30 -18.23 -26.71
C GLU A 277 -7.89 -17.76 -26.33
N GLN A 278 -7.48 -16.58 -26.81
CA GLN A 278 -6.19 -15.98 -26.46
C GLN A 278 -6.08 -15.66 -24.97
N ILE A 279 -7.14 -15.12 -24.35
CA ILE A 279 -7.15 -14.79 -22.92
C ILE A 279 -7.03 -16.07 -22.07
N ILE A 280 -7.74 -17.13 -22.45
CA ILE A 280 -7.69 -18.43 -21.75
C ILE A 280 -6.29 -19.04 -21.88
N ALA A 281 -5.69 -19.01 -23.08
CA ALA A 281 -4.33 -19.49 -23.30
C ALA A 281 -3.30 -18.73 -22.44
N LEU A 282 -3.40 -17.40 -22.38
CA LEU A 282 -2.54 -16.57 -21.52
C LEU A 282 -2.72 -16.92 -20.04
N ARG A 283 -3.95 -17.15 -19.59
CA ARG A 283 -4.22 -17.52 -18.21
C ARG A 283 -3.62 -18.88 -17.86
N ALA A 284 -3.79 -19.87 -18.72
CA ALA A 284 -3.23 -21.19 -18.52
C ALA A 284 -1.70 -21.18 -18.46
N ASN A 285 -1.05 -20.41 -19.34
CA ASN A 285 0.39 -20.20 -19.30
C ASN A 285 0.85 -19.53 -17.98
N THR A 286 0.09 -18.53 -17.50
CA THR A 286 0.38 -17.85 -16.22
C THR A 286 0.28 -18.82 -15.03
N GLU A 287 -0.65 -19.77 -15.08
CA GLU A 287 -0.84 -20.81 -14.06
C GLU A 287 0.04 -22.05 -14.29
N ASN A 288 0.91 -22.05 -15.32
CA ASN A 288 1.74 -23.19 -15.75
C ASN A 288 0.92 -24.47 -16.01
N LEU A 289 -0.25 -24.33 -16.64
CA LEU A 289 -1.13 -25.43 -17.02
C LEU A 289 -0.95 -25.75 -18.50
N ALA A 290 -0.66 -27.01 -18.81
CA ALA A 290 -0.59 -27.49 -20.19
C ALA A 290 -2.01 -27.85 -20.68
N LEU A 291 -2.44 -27.23 -21.79
CA LEU A 291 -3.75 -27.45 -22.41
C LEU A 291 -3.55 -28.03 -23.81
N ASP A 292 -4.39 -28.99 -24.17
CA ASP A 292 -4.52 -29.42 -25.56
C ASP A 292 -5.31 -28.39 -26.37
N ASP A 293 -5.03 -28.26 -27.67
CA ASP A 293 -5.72 -27.31 -28.57
C ASP A 293 -7.24 -27.54 -28.61
N GLU A 294 -7.69 -28.79 -28.46
CA GLU A 294 -9.12 -29.12 -28.40
C GLU A 294 -9.76 -28.68 -27.08
N ALA A 295 -9.03 -28.80 -25.97
CA ALA A 295 -9.48 -28.34 -24.65
C ALA A 295 -9.61 -26.81 -24.64
N LEU A 296 -8.65 -26.11 -25.23
CA LEU A 296 -8.66 -24.65 -25.36
C LEU A 296 -9.87 -24.15 -26.17
N LYS A 297 -10.16 -24.77 -27.32
CA LYS A 297 -11.35 -24.45 -28.13
C LYS A 297 -12.64 -24.73 -27.37
N SER A 298 -12.71 -25.86 -26.66
CA SER A 298 -13.87 -26.21 -25.82
C SER A 298 -14.10 -25.19 -24.71
N LEU A 299 -13.04 -24.73 -24.03
CA LEU A 299 -13.12 -23.68 -23.01
C LEU A 299 -13.55 -22.34 -23.61
N ALA A 300 -13.09 -21.99 -24.82
CA ALA A 300 -13.54 -20.79 -25.51
C ALA A 300 -15.03 -20.86 -25.87
N ASP A 301 -15.53 -22.02 -26.29
CA ASP A 301 -16.96 -22.25 -26.56
C ASP A 301 -17.82 -22.16 -25.30
N ILE A 302 -17.33 -22.71 -24.19
CA ILE A 302 -17.95 -22.55 -22.88
C ILE A 302 -17.95 -21.08 -22.44
N GLY A 303 -16.84 -20.37 -22.65
CA GLY A 303 -16.72 -18.95 -22.33
C GLY A 303 -17.72 -18.08 -23.10
N PHE A 304 -17.92 -18.40 -24.38
CA PHE A 304 -18.85 -17.69 -25.25
C PHE A 304 -20.33 -17.99 -24.92
N SER A 305 -20.66 -19.23 -24.56
CA SER A 305 -22.04 -19.62 -24.21
C SER A 305 -22.43 -19.22 -22.77
N ALA A 306 -21.51 -19.37 -21.82
CA ALA A 306 -21.67 -19.00 -20.42
C ALA A 306 -21.07 -17.61 -20.15
N THR A 307 -19.86 -17.56 -19.58
CA THR A 307 -19.07 -16.34 -19.33
C THR A 307 -17.57 -16.67 -19.35
N LEU A 308 -16.73 -15.70 -19.72
CA LEU A 308 -15.26 -15.86 -19.66
C LEU A 308 -14.77 -16.20 -18.24
N ARG A 309 -15.33 -15.57 -17.21
CA ARG A 309 -14.96 -15.87 -15.81
C ARG A 309 -15.20 -17.33 -15.46
N TYR A 310 -16.34 -17.87 -15.86
CA TYR A 310 -16.66 -19.28 -15.63
C TYR A 310 -15.67 -20.20 -16.36
N ALA A 311 -15.39 -19.94 -17.64
CA ALA A 311 -14.40 -20.73 -18.40
C ALA A 311 -12.99 -20.70 -17.75
N LEU A 312 -12.54 -19.55 -17.26
CA LEU A 312 -11.26 -19.46 -16.54
C LEU A 312 -11.27 -20.23 -15.21
N GLN A 313 -12.40 -20.25 -14.50
CA GLN A 313 -12.55 -21.02 -13.25
C GLN A 313 -12.55 -22.53 -13.47
N LEU A 314 -12.87 -23.02 -14.67
CA LEU A 314 -12.81 -24.45 -15.01
C LEU A 314 -11.36 -24.96 -15.20
N LEU A 315 -10.39 -24.09 -15.44
CA LEU A 315 -8.99 -24.47 -15.63
C LEU A 315 -8.42 -25.21 -14.42
N THR A 316 -8.63 -24.68 -13.21
CA THR A 316 -8.06 -25.26 -11.99
C THR A 316 -8.65 -26.64 -11.67
N PRO A 317 -9.99 -26.85 -11.68
CA PRO A 317 -10.54 -28.19 -11.51
C PRO A 317 -10.15 -29.15 -12.65
N ALA A 318 -10.08 -28.69 -13.91
CA ALA A 318 -9.70 -29.54 -15.03
C ALA A 318 -8.24 -30.03 -14.90
N ALA A 319 -7.35 -29.17 -14.41
CA ALA A 319 -5.98 -29.54 -14.06
C ALA A 319 -5.88 -30.56 -12.92
N LEU A 320 -6.83 -30.55 -11.98
CA LEU A 320 -6.89 -31.54 -10.90
C LEU A 320 -7.40 -32.88 -11.42
N ILE A 321 -8.44 -32.88 -12.26
CA ILE A 321 -8.97 -34.11 -12.87
C ILE A 321 -7.91 -34.76 -13.76
N SER A 322 -7.20 -33.99 -14.60
CA SER A 322 -6.16 -34.54 -15.46
C SER A 322 -5.05 -35.23 -14.65
N LYS A 323 -4.60 -34.60 -13.54
CA LYS A 323 -3.64 -35.18 -12.59
C LYS A 323 -4.14 -36.45 -11.92
N VAL A 324 -5.41 -36.49 -11.51
CA VAL A 324 -6.03 -37.70 -10.93
C VAL A 324 -6.12 -38.81 -11.97
N GLY A 325 -6.39 -38.46 -13.23
CA GLY A 325 -6.38 -39.38 -14.37
C GLY A 325 -4.99 -39.84 -14.81
N GLY A 326 -3.92 -39.27 -14.25
CA GLY A 326 -2.53 -39.63 -14.58
C GLY A 326 -1.94 -38.89 -15.79
N HIS A 327 -2.60 -37.83 -16.28
CA HIS A 327 -2.15 -37.02 -17.41
C HIS A 327 -1.63 -35.66 -16.92
N SER A 328 -0.62 -35.11 -17.60
CA SER A 328 -0.06 -33.79 -17.30
C SER A 328 -0.68 -32.66 -18.13
N THR A 329 -1.37 -33.01 -19.22
CA THR A 329 -2.07 -32.07 -20.11
C THR A 329 -3.58 -32.15 -19.86
N ILE A 330 -4.25 -31.02 -19.92
CA ILE A 330 -5.70 -30.92 -19.79
C ILE A 330 -6.31 -31.22 -21.16
N SER A 331 -7.09 -32.29 -21.22
CA SER A 331 -7.80 -32.74 -22.40
C SER A 331 -9.23 -32.16 -22.47
N LYS A 332 -9.88 -32.34 -23.62
CA LYS A 332 -11.28 -31.95 -23.80
C LYS A 332 -12.24 -32.71 -22.87
N ASP A 333 -11.94 -33.97 -22.59
CA ASP A 333 -12.78 -34.82 -21.75
C ASP A 333 -12.75 -34.33 -20.29
N ASP A 334 -11.58 -33.92 -19.80
CA ASP A 334 -11.44 -33.31 -18.46
C ASP A 334 -12.31 -32.05 -18.36
N VAL A 335 -12.27 -31.17 -19.37
CA VAL A 335 -13.10 -29.96 -19.41
C VAL A 335 -14.59 -30.29 -19.44
N SER A 336 -14.99 -31.32 -20.19
CA SER A 336 -16.39 -31.75 -20.28
C SER A 336 -16.89 -32.32 -18.95
N GLU A 337 -16.05 -33.09 -18.26
CA GLU A 337 -16.37 -33.65 -16.94
C GLU A 337 -16.55 -32.54 -15.90
N VAL A 338 -15.60 -31.60 -15.80
CA VAL A 338 -15.70 -30.46 -14.88
C VAL A 338 -16.94 -29.62 -15.17
N ASN A 339 -17.25 -29.36 -16.44
CA ASN A 339 -18.43 -28.59 -16.81
C ASN A 339 -19.75 -29.30 -16.45
N GLY A 340 -19.74 -30.63 -16.31
CA GLY A 340 -20.87 -31.38 -15.77
C GLY A 340 -21.00 -31.29 -14.25
N LEU A 341 -19.88 -31.17 -13.53
CA LEU A 341 -19.83 -31.11 -12.06
C LEU A 341 -20.11 -29.70 -11.52
N PHE A 342 -19.54 -28.68 -12.14
CA PHE A 342 -19.70 -27.29 -11.72
C PHE A 342 -20.64 -26.60 -12.71
N LEU A 343 -21.82 -26.20 -12.26
CA LEU A 343 -22.80 -25.56 -13.15
C LEU A 343 -22.58 -24.05 -13.22
N ASP A 344 -22.72 -23.48 -14.41
CA ASP A 344 -22.73 -22.03 -14.58
C ASP A 344 -24.03 -21.40 -14.01
N ALA A 345 -23.98 -20.10 -13.73
CA ALA A 345 -25.11 -19.38 -13.12
C ALA A 345 -26.41 -19.46 -13.94
N LYS A 346 -26.35 -19.50 -15.28
CA LYS A 346 -27.55 -19.60 -16.12
C LYS A 346 -28.16 -21.00 -16.01
N SER A 347 -27.34 -22.05 -16.04
CA SER A 347 -27.81 -23.43 -15.86
C SER A 347 -28.38 -23.65 -14.47
N SER A 348 -27.71 -23.15 -13.43
CA SER A 348 -28.21 -23.17 -12.05
C SER A 348 -29.55 -22.44 -11.92
N GLY A 349 -29.67 -21.24 -12.50
CA GLY A 349 -30.92 -20.48 -12.50
C GLY A 349 -32.09 -21.23 -13.16
N LYS A 350 -31.83 -21.94 -14.28
CA LYS A 350 -32.86 -22.77 -14.94
C LYS A 350 -33.32 -23.94 -14.05
N ILE A 351 -32.40 -24.58 -13.32
CA ILE A 351 -32.74 -25.68 -12.40
C ILE A 351 -33.58 -25.14 -11.24
N LEU A 352 -33.21 -23.98 -10.70
CA LEU A 352 -33.94 -23.30 -9.63
C LEU A 352 -35.37 -22.96 -10.09
N SER A 353 -35.53 -22.32 -11.25
CA SER A 353 -36.86 -21.98 -11.78
C SER A 353 -37.74 -23.21 -12.04
N LYS A 354 -37.16 -24.32 -12.52
CA LYS A 354 -37.90 -25.58 -12.74
C LYS A 354 -38.34 -26.26 -11.44
N ASN A 355 -37.63 -26.04 -10.35
CA ASN A 355 -37.89 -26.66 -9.04
C ASN A 355 -38.34 -25.63 -8.00
N ALA A 356 -38.87 -24.48 -8.42
CA ALA A 356 -39.15 -23.34 -7.53
C ALA A 356 -40.01 -23.73 -6.32
N GLU A 357 -40.96 -24.65 -6.49
CA GLU A 357 -41.85 -25.17 -5.44
C GLU A 357 -41.12 -25.89 -4.29
N LYS A 358 -39.88 -26.34 -4.52
CA LYS A 358 -39.05 -27.04 -3.52
C LYS A 358 -38.14 -26.09 -2.73
N PHE A 359 -38.04 -24.83 -3.14
CA PHE A 359 -37.18 -23.84 -2.51
C PHE A 359 -38.01 -22.81 -1.77
N MET A 360 -37.46 -22.29 -0.67
CA MET A 360 -38.10 -21.17 0.03
C MET A 360 -38.08 -19.93 -0.87
N ALA A 361 -39.21 -19.23 -0.90
CA ALA A 361 -39.41 -18.01 -1.66
C ALA A 361 -38.56 -16.85 -1.12
#